data_AF-A0A9X0BH53-F1
#
_entry.id   AF-A0A9X0BH53-F1
#
_cell.length_a   1.000
_cell.length_b   1.000
_cell.length_c   1.000
_cell.angle_alpha   90.00
_cell.angle_beta   90.00
_cell.angle_gamma   90.00
#
_symmetry.space_group_name_H-M   'P 1'
#
loop_
_entity.id
_entity.type
_entity.pdbx_description
1 polymer ?
#
loop_
_entity_poly.entity_id
_entity_poly.type
_entity_poly.pdbx_seq_one_letter_code
_entity_poly.pdbx_strand_id
1 'polypeptide(L)'
;MENTNASSHPITIILILSSSYPDDQLLSDQLFLLTTPDFFQWQPIVLNAIAYSWVEDLGDLEFPYELPMRPCTVSEINERLDRVPCMLDRLSCGLLEMSPRCSRTLPGMARTWSRERRGHDYFTYRVRFLHRSARDYVVNTREAQMRARVPDFDVYSGIFRLLLAEFKFAPSQGRIWNRQMGGTTVL
;
A
#
# COMPACT_ATOMS: atom_id res chain seq x y z
N MET A 1 -32.93 26.82 18.36
CA MET A 1 -33.15 26.72 16.90
C MET A 1 -31.94 26.02 16.34
N GLU A 2 -32.06 24.73 16.16
CA GLU A 2 -31.02 23.81 15.70
C GLU A 2 -31.52 23.20 14.40
N ASN A 3 -30.64 23.15 13.39
CA ASN A 3 -30.68 22.41 12.11
C ASN A 3 -30.03 23.26 11.01
N THR A 4 -29.20 22.78 10.10
CA THR A 4 -28.73 21.42 9.76
C THR A 4 -27.61 21.63 8.74
N ASN A 5 -26.36 21.36 9.11
CA ASN A 5 -25.24 21.24 8.16
C ASN A 5 -24.70 19.82 8.25
N ALA A 6 -25.41 18.88 7.62
CA ALA A 6 -24.94 17.53 7.44
C ALA A 6 -25.49 16.95 6.14
N SER A 7 -24.69 16.13 5.46
CA SER A 7 -25.05 15.23 4.34
C SER A 7 -24.80 15.72 2.90
N SER A 8 -23.56 16.07 2.56
CA SER A 8 -23.12 16.00 1.15
C SER A 8 -21.94 15.04 0.89
N HIS A 9 -21.27 14.56 1.93
CA HIS A 9 -20.12 13.66 1.79
C HIS A 9 -20.40 12.14 1.71
N PRO A 10 -21.45 11.56 2.33
CA PRO A 10 -21.63 10.10 2.29
C PRO A 10 -22.06 9.61 0.91
N ILE A 11 -22.83 10.41 0.17
CA ILE A 11 -23.40 10.03 -1.13
C ILE A 11 -22.30 9.84 -2.18
N THR A 12 -21.27 10.71 -2.19
CA THR A 12 -20.15 10.61 -3.13
C THR A 12 -19.31 9.36 -2.89
N ILE A 13 -19.05 8.99 -1.63
CA ILE A 13 -18.29 7.77 -1.30
C ILE A 13 -19.08 6.50 -1.64
N ILE A 14 -20.41 6.52 -1.44
CA ILE A 14 -21.29 5.40 -1.79
C ILE A 14 -21.27 5.16 -3.31
N LEU A 15 -21.38 6.22 -4.12
CA LEU A 15 -21.40 6.12 -5.59
C LEU A 15 -20.08 5.59 -6.16
N ILE A 16 -18.94 6.02 -5.60
CA ILE A 16 -17.61 5.61 -6.05
C ILE A 16 -17.39 4.09 -5.81
N LEU A 17 -17.79 3.58 -4.65
CA LEU A 17 -17.60 2.18 -4.29
C LEU A 17 -18.66 1.22 -4.88
N SER A 18 -19.67 1.75 -5.56
CA SER A 18 -20.64 0.95 -6.33
C SER A 18 -20.24 0.79 -7.80
N SER A 19 -19.15 1.45 -8.22
CA SER A 19 -18.63 1.47 -9.59
C SER A 19 -17.45 0.52 -9.81
N SER A 20 -17.02 -0.24 -8.79
CA SER A 20 -15.96 -1.23 -8.99
C SER A 20 -16.45 -2.32 -9.94
N TYR A 21 -15.64 -2.63 -10.94
CA TYR A 21 -15.91 -3.74 -11.86
C TYR A 21 -16.09 -5.02 -11.02
N PRO A 22 -17.09 -5.86 -11.33
CA PRO A 22 -17.39 -7.07 -10.54
C PRO A 22 -16.17 -7.99 -10.41
N ASP A 23 -15.30 -8.01 -11.43
CA ASP A 23 -14.08 -8.81 -11.47
C ASP A 23 -13.03 -8.34 -10.44
N ASP A 24 -13.00 -7.05 -10.11
CA ASP A 24 -12.03 -6.46 -9.17
C ASP A 24 -12.61 -6.31 -7.75
N GLN A 25 -13.88 -6.67 -7.53
CA GLN A 25 -14.58 -6.44 -6.26
C GLN A 25 -13.97 -7.26 -5.11
N LEU A 26 -13.61 -8.53 -5.36
CA LEU A 26 -12.98 -9.38 -4.35
C LEU A 26 -11.61 -8.83 -3.93
N LEU A 27 -10.82 -8.39 -4.91
CA LEU A 27 -9.46 -7.89 -4.70
C LEU A 27 -9.47 -6.51 -4.03
N SER A 28 -10.47 -5.69 -4.36
CA SER A 28 -10.79 -4.43 -3.67
C SER A 28 -11.13 -4.68 -2.20
N ASP A 29 -12.03 -5.64 -1.92
CA ASP A 29 -12.42 -5.98 -0.55
C ASP A 29 -11.21 -6.49 0.26
N GLN A 30 -10.38 -7.36 -0.32
CA GLN A 30 -9.13 -7.81 0.30
C GLN A 30 -8.19 -6.64 0.59
N LEU A 31 -7.99 -5.73 -0.37
CA LEU A 31 -7.14 -4.54 -0.18
C LEU A 31 -7.66 -3.67 0.97
N PHE A 32 -8.96 -3.44 1.07
CA PHE A 32 -9.54 -2.70 2.18
C PHE A 32 -9.36 -3.44 3.51
N LEU A 33 -9.64 -4.74 3.56
CA LEU A 33 -9.45 -5.56 4.76
C LEU A 33 -7.98 -5.61 5.23
N LEU A 34 -7.01 -5.51 4.33
CA LEU A 34 -5.58 -5.44 4.64
C LEU A 34 -5.14 -4.04 5.13
N THR A 35 -5.89 -2.99 4.82
CA THR A 35 -5.56 -1.60 5.13
C THR A 35 -6.36 -1.00 6.29
N THR A 36 -7.49 -1.63 6.66
CA THR A 36 -8.36 -1.22 7.76
C THR A 36 -7.96 -1.63 9.19
N PRO A 37 -7.18 -2.70 9.47
CA PRO A 37 -6.98 -3.21 10.83
C PRO A 37 -6.61 -2.12 11.82
N ASP A 38 -7.29 -2.12 12.97
CA ASP A 38 -7.19 -1.07 13.97
C ASP A 38 -5.91 -1.19 14.82
N PHE A 39 -5.36 -0.02 15.16
CA PHE A 39 -4.11 0.23 15.88
C PHE A 39 -4.11 -0.23 17.35
N PHE A 40 -4.67 -1.40 17.68
CA PHE A 40 -4.24 -2.06 18.91
C PHE A 40 -2.76 -2.38 18.73
N GLN A 41 -1.93 -1.87 19.65
CA GLN A 41 -0.48 -1.62 19.55
C GLN A 41 0.41 -2.82 19.15
N TRP A 42 -0.18 -3.99 18.88
CA TRP A 42 0.49 -5.26 18.64
C TRP A 42 0.10 -5.91 17.30
N GLN A 43 -0.75 -5.29 16.47
CA GLN A 43 -1.10 -5.86 15.17
C GLN A 43 -0.05 -5.52 14.09
N PRO A 44 0.37 -6.50 13.28
CA PRO A 44 1.26 -6.23 12.15
C PRO A 44 0.53 -5.38 11.10
N ILE A 45 1.18 -4.33 10.59
CA ILE A 45 0.62 -3.44 9.56
C ILE A 45 1.57 -3.40 8.37
N VAL A 46 1.02 -3.60 7.18
CA VAL A 46 1.74 -3.41 5.92
C VAL A 46 1.79 -1.92 5.62
N LEU A 47 2.91 -1.26 5.89
CA LEU A 47 3.04 0.18 5.63
C LEU A 47 3.75 0.49 4.31
N ASN A 48 4.61 -0.40 3.85
CA ASN A 48 5.44 -0.14 2.69
C ASN A 48 4.62 -0.24 1.40
N ALA A 49 4.69 0.77 0.54
CA ALA A 49 3.93 0.76 -0.71
C ALA A 49 4.32 -0.39 -1.64
N ILE A 50 5.59 -0.80 -1.63
CA ILE A 50 6.01 -1.94 -2.46
C ILE A 50 5.34 -3.24 -2.03
N ALA A 51 5.00 -3.39 -0.75
CA ALA A 51 4.30 -4.56 -0.24
C ALA A 51 2.95 -4.76 -0.94
N TYR A 52 2.27 -3.67 -1.27
CA TYR A 52 0.98 -3.73 -1.97
C TYR A 52 1.10 -4.24 -3.41
N SER A 53 2.30 -4.21 -4.02
CA SER A 53 2.50 -4.78 -5.37
C SER A 53 2.27 -6.29 -5.44
N TRP A 54 2.19 -6.98 -4.30
CA TRP A 54 1.92 -8.41 -4.19
C TRP A 54 0.48 -8.74 -3.73
N VAL A 55 -0.44 -7.76 -3.67
CA VAL A 55 -1.83 -8.03 -3.25
C VAL A 55 -2.52 -8.99 -4.22
N GLU A 56 -2.28 -8.84 -5.52
CA GLU A 56 -2.82 -9.72 -6.56
C GLU A 56 -2.25 -11.16 -6.46
N ASP A 57 -1.04 -11.31 -5.90
CA ASP A 57 -0.39 -12.61 -5.69
C ASP A 57 -0.94 -13.37 -4.45
N LEU A 58 -1.72 -12.71 -3.59
CA LEU A 58 -2.29 -13.36 -2.39
C LEU A 58 -3.35 -14.41 -2.71
N GLY A 59 -3.88 -14.43 -3.94
CA GLY A 59 -4.74 -15.52 -4.42
C GLY A 59 -4.00 -16.86 -4.50
N ASP A 60 -2.67 -16.85 -4.60
CA ASP A 60 -1.84 -18.04 -4.51
C ASP A 60 -1.56 -18.40 -3.04
N LEU A 61 -1.95 -19.62 -2.66
CA LEU A 61 -1.73 -20.12 -1.30
C LEU A 61 -0.27 -20.42 -0.99
N GLU A 62 0.55 -20.67 -2.02
CA GLU A 62 1.98 -20.93 -1.90
C GLU A 62 2.81 -19.64 -1.79
N PHE A 63 2.21 -18.49 -2.13
CA PHE A 63 2.88 -17.21 -2.03
C PHE A 63 2.98 -16.71 -0.57
N PRO A 64 4.14 -16.16 -0.13
CA PRO A 64 5.44 -16.11 -0.80
C PRO A 64 6.37 -17.27 -0.35
N TYR A 65 5.86 -18.35 0.23
CA TYR A 65 6.63 -19.39 0.93
C TYR A 65 7.62 -20.11 0.03
N GLU A 66 7.19 -20.51 -1.17
CA GLU A 66 8.02 -21.25 -2.14
C GLU A 66 9.07 -20.37 -2.85
N LEU A 67 8.91 -19.05 -2.80
CA LEU A 67 9.83 -18.14 -3.47
C LEU A 67 11.18 -18.07 -2.72
N PRO A 68 12.34 -18.18 -3.39
CA PRO A 68 13.62 -18.05 -2.73
C PRO A 68 13.84 -16.63 -2.22
N MET A 69 14.55 -16.51 -1.09
CA MET A 69 15.07 -15.24 -0.61
C MET A 69 15.99 -14.64 -1.68
N ARG A 70 15.62 -13.48 -2.25
CA ARG A 70 16.45 -12.80 -3.25
C ARG A 70 16.24 -11.29 -3.16
N PRO A 71 17.30 -10.48 -3.23
CA PRO A 71 17.14 -9.04 -3.24
C PRO A 71 16.51 -8.58 -4.56
N CYS A 72 15.52 -7.68 -4.48
CA CYS A 72 15.03 -7.00 -5.68
C CYS A 72 16.11 -6.12 -6.31
N THR A 73 16.16 -6.14 -7.63
CA THR A 73 16.94 -5.20 -8.43
C THR A 73 16.28 -3.83 -8.43
N VAL A 74 17.05 -2.79 -8.69
CA VAL A 74 16.53 -1.42 -8.80
C VAL A 74 15.44 -1.30 -9.88
N SER A 75 15.56 -2.02 -11.00
CA SER A 75 14.53 -2.01 -12.05
C SER A 75 13.22 -2.59 -11.54
N GLU A 76 13.26 -3.76 -10.89
CA GLU A 76 12.07 -4.40 -10.32
C GLU A 76 11.41 -3.51 -9.26
N ILE A 77 12.19 -2.81 -8.43
CA ILE A 77 11.67 -1.88 -7.42
C ILE A 77 10.91 -0.74 -8.10
N ASN A 78 11.50 -0.11 -9.11
CA ASN A 78 10.87 1.01 -9.82
C ASN A 78 9.61 0.53 -10.56
N GLU A 79 9.69 -0.58 -11.29
CA GLU A 79 8.55 -1.15 -12.02
C GLU A 79 7.38 -1.48 -11.10
N ARG A 80 7.66 -2.02 -9.90
CA ARG A 80 6.63 -2.31 -8.90
C ARG A 80 6.04 -1.03 -8.35
N LEU A 81 6.88 -0.07 -7.95
CA LEU A 81 6.42 1.22 -7.40
C LEU A 81 5.65 2.06 -8.42
N ASP A 82 5.96 1.96 -9.71
CA ASP A 82 5.24 2.64 -10.79
C ASP A 82 3.82 2.07 -10.99
N ARG A 83 3.62 0.77 -10.71
CA ARG A 83 2.32 0.10 -10.86
C ARG A 83 1.40 0.30 -9.66
N VAL A 84 1.96 0.42 -8.45
CA VAL A 84 1.19 0.51 -7.20
C VAL A 84 0.14 1.64 -7.23
N PRO A 85 0.44 2.87 -7.66
CA PRO A 85 -0.56 3.94 -7.73
C PRO A 85 -1.76 3.59 -8.60
N CYS A 86 -1.54 3.02 -9.78
CA CYS A 86 -2.61 2.62 -10.69
C CYS A 86 -3.46 1.49 -10.10
N MET A 87 -2.82 0.51 -9.45
CA MET A 87 -3.54 -0.58 -8.79
C MET A 87 -4.34 -0.09 -7.59
N LEU A 88 -3.80 0.81 -6.76
CA LEU A 88 -4.53 1.42 -5.66
C LEU A 88 -5.71 2.25 -6.17
N ASP A 89 -5.53 3.04 -7.22
CA ASP A 89 -6.62 3.84 -7.79
C ASP A 89 -7.74 2.94 -8.33
N ARG A 90 -7.37 1.89 -9.09
CA ARG A 90 -8.31 0.89 -9.64
C ARG A 90 -9.11 0.17 -8.54
N LEU A 91 -8.42 -0.32 -7.51
CA LEU A 91 -9.02 -1.19 -6.49
C LEU A 91 -9.68 -0.42 -5.35
N SER A 92 -9.18 0.77 -5.01
CA SER A 92 -9.73 1.59 -3.93
C SER A 92 -10.63 2.71 -4.44
N CYS A 93 -10.73 2.89 -5.76
CA CYS A 93 -11.43 3.99 -6.41
C CYS A 93 -10.97 5.36 -5.85
N GLY A 94 -9.66 5.51 -5.66
CA GLY A 94 -9.03 6.73 -5.12
C GLY A 94 -9.15 6.93 -3.60
N LEU A 95 -9.65 5.97 -2.83
CA LEU A 95 -9.72 6.07 -1.37
C LEU A 95 -8.36 5.83 -0.69
N LEU A 96 -7.47 5.08 -1.33
CA LEU A 96 -6.09 4.84 -0.89
C LEU A 96 -5.12 5.58 -1.80
N GLU A 97 -4.08 6.16 -1.20
CA GLU A 97 -3.00 6.82 -1.93
C GLU A 97 -1.63 6.31 -1.49
N MET A 98 -0.70 6.32 -2.45
CA MET A 98 0.72 6.14 -2.20
C MET A 98 1.34 7.49 -1.86
N SER A 99 1.83 7.63 -0.63
CA SER A 99 2.41 8.87 -0.10
C SER A 99 3.88 8.68 0.27
N PRO A 100 4.76 9.68 0.04
CA PRO A 100 6.12 9.63 0.56
C PRO A 100 6.10 9.61 2.10
N ARG A 101 6.89 8.73 2.73
CA ARG A 101 7.17 8.76 4.18
C ARG A 101 7.82 10.07 4.60
N CYS A 102 8.65 10.66 3.73
CA CYS A 102 9.38 11.91 3.97
C CYS A 102 8.62 13.14 3.47
N SER A 103 7.39 13.36 3.91
CA SER A 103 6.72 14.67 3.76
C SER A 103 7.18 15.64 4.85
N ARG A 104 8.46 15.99 4.83
CA ARG A 104 9.01 17.18 5.50
C ARG A 104 10.09 17.78 4.60
N THR A 105 9.76 17.97 3.33
CA THR A 105 10.60 18.70 2.38
C THR A 105 9.84 19.96 1.99
N LEU A 106 10.54 21.09 2.09
CA LEU A 106 10.03 22.44 1.93
C LEU A 106 9.16 22.60 0.66
N PRO A 107 8.10 23.43 0.71
CA PRO A 107 7.24 23.68 -0.45
C PRO A 107 8.08 24.36 -1.54
N GLY A 108 8.20 23.70 -2.69
CA GLY A 108 9.00 24.16 -3.84
C GLY A 108 9.89 23.09 -4.46
N MET A 109 10.22 22.03 -3.72
CA MET A 109 11.11 20.96 -4.22
C MET A 109 10.37 19.72 -4.73
N ALA A 110 9.07 19.59 -4.47
CA ALA A 110 8.28 18.38 -4.76
C ALA A 110 8.04 18.11 -6.26
N ARG A 111 8.16 19.12 -7.14
CA ARG A 111 7.98 18.92 -8.59
C ARG A 111 9.24 18.39 -9.29
N THR A 112 10.39 18.42 -8.62
CA THR A 112 11.70 18.00 -9.14
C THR A 112 12.17 16.67 -8.54
N TRP A 113 11.25 15.83 -8.07
CA TRP A 113 11.57 14.44 -7.67
C TRP A 113 11.38 13.47 -8.85
N SER A 114 11.22 14.02 -10.05
CA SER A 114 11.20 13.30 -11.30
C SER A 114 12.61 12.78 -11.59
N ARG A 115 12.77 11.47 -11.41
CA ARG A 115 13.63 10.60 -12.24
C ARG A 115 15.12 10.45 -11.90
N GLU A 116 15.68 11.18 -10.94
CA GLU A 116 17.15 11.16 -10.71
C GLU A 116 17.66 10.25 -9.57
N ARG A 117 16.81 9.78 -8.65
CA ARG A 117 17.22 8.81 -7.61
C ARG A 117 16.91 7.36 -8.01
N ARG A 118 17.62 6.86 -9.02
CA ARG A 118 17.53 5.44 -9.40
C ARG A 118 18.04 4.56 -8.24
N GLY A 119 17.11 3.91 -7.52
CA GLY A 119 17.42 2.73 -6.69
C GLY A 119 17.29 2.84 -5.18
N HIS A 120 16.66 3.89 -4.65
CA HIS A 120 16.53 4.08 -3.19
C HIS A 120 15.07 4.15 -2.69
N ASP A 121 14.08 3.90 -3.55
CA ASP A 121 12.68 4.17 -3.24
C ASP A 121 11.93 3.03 -2.53
N TYR A 122 12.62 1.92 -2.24
CA TYR A 122 12.04 0.72 -1.62
C TYR A 122 11.30 1.00 -0.31
N PHE A 123 11.79 1.92 0.52
CA PHE A 123 11.17 2.29 1.80
C PHE A 123 10.61 3.73 1.79
N THR A 124 10.62 4.39 0.62
CA THR A 124 10.27 5.81 0.50
C THR A 124 8.78 6.04 0.60
N TYR A 125 7.97 5.07 0.17
CA TYR A 125 6.53 5.25 0.02
C TYR A 125 5.73 4.39 0.99
N ARG A 126 4.59 4.92 1.40
CA ARG A 126 3.60 4.22 2.22
C ARG A 126 2.20 4.36 1.62
N VAL A 127 1.37 3.35 1.82
CA VAL A 127 -0.06 3.44 1.49
C VAL A 127 -0.82 3.96 2.69
N ARG A 128 -1.76 4.87 2.44
CA ARG A 128 -2.68 5.40 3.46
C ARG A 128 -4.01 5.77 2.83
N PHE A 129 -5.04 5.87 3.66
CA PHE A 129 -6.29 6.50 3.23
C PHE A 129 -6.06 7.97 2.89
N LEU A 130 -6.62 8.41 1.76
CA LEU A 130 -6.60 9.80 1.32
C LEU A 130 -7.24 10.72 2.37
N HIS A 131 -8.32 10.24 3.00
CA HIS A 131 -9.03 10.99 4.03
C HIS A 131 -9.40 10.10 5.23
N ARG A 132 -9.29 10.66 6.44
CA ARG A 132 -9.66 9.94 7.69
C ARG A 132 -11.10 9.44 7.64
N SER A 133 -12.03 10.24 7.13
CA SER A 133 -13.45 9.84 7.03
C SER A 133 -13.69 8.68 6.06
N ALA A 134 -12.82 8.50 5.06
CA ALA A 134 -12.93 7.35 4.16
C ALA A 134 -12.59 6.07 4.92
N ARG A 135 -11.52 6.09 5.73
CA ARG A 135 -11.21 5.00 6.65
C ARG A 135 -12.36 4.72 7.61
N ASP A 136 -12.85 5.76 8.29
CA ASP A 136 -13.92 5.61 9.28
C ASP A 136 -15.21 5.05 8.64
N TYR A 137 -15.51 5.44 7.40
CA TYR A 137 -16.63 4.87 6.64
C TYR A 137 -16.41 3.39 6.31
N VAL A 138 -15.23 3.02 5.80
CA VAL A 138 -14.93 1.63 5.43
C VAL A 138 -15.02 0.72 6.67
N VAL A 139 -14.37 1.10 7.76
CA VAL A 139 -14.36 0.33 9.02
C VAL A 139 -15.78 0.17 9.58
N ASN A 140 -16.53 1.27 9.71
CA ASN A 140 -17.81 1.23 10.41
C ASN A 140 -18.97 0.71 9.57
N THR A 141 -18.91 0.84 8.24
CA THR A 141 -20.07 0.56 7.36
C THR A 141 -19.84 -0.60 6.40
N ARG A 142 -18.61 -0.74 5.86
CA ARG A 142 -18.34 -1.68 4.75
C ARG A 142 -17.62 -2.95 5.21
N GLU A 143 -16.85 -2.90 6.28
CA GLU A 143 -16.01 -4.02 6.73
C GLU A 143 -16.79 -5.33 6.91
N ALA A 144 -17.97 -5.27 7.54
CA ALA A 144 -18.83 -6.44 7.71
C ALA A 144 -19.31 -7.02 6.37
N GLN A 145 -19.63 -6.15 5.39
CA GLN A 145 -20.05 -6.57 4.07
C GLN A 145 -18.88 -7.15 3.26
N MET A 146 -17.69 -6.57 3.38
CA MET A 146 -16.46 -7.08 2.77
C MET A 146 -16.13 -8.47 3.30
N ARG A 147 -16.14 -8.65 4.63
CA ARG A 147 -15.93 -9.97 5.25
C ARG A 147 -16.98 -11.00 4.80
N ALA A 148 -18.24 -10.58 4.64
CA ALA A 148 -19.28 -11.48 4.16
C ALA A 148 -19.07 -11.91 2.69
N ARG A 149 -18.45 -11.07 1.85
CA ARG A 149 -18.12 -11.40 0.46
C ARG A 149 -16.86 -12.22 0.30
N VAL A 150 -15.92 -12.12 1.25
CA VAL A 150 -14.65 -12.85 1.23
C VAL A 150 -14.45 -13.66 2.52
N PRO A 151 -15.31 -14.67 2.80
CA PRO A 151 -15.33 -15.36 4.09
C PRO A 151 -14.06 -16.20 4.34
N ASP A 152 -13.44 -16.71 3.28
CA ASP A 152 -12.24 -17.56 3.36
C ASP A 152 -10.94 -16.76 3.42
N PHE A 153 -11.01 -15.42 3.34
CA PHE A 153 -9.83 -14.57 3.38
C PHE A 153 -9.39 -14.28 4.82
N ASP A 154 -8.34 -14.96 5.27
CA ASP A 154 -7.66 -14.62 6.52
C ASP A 154 -6.78 -13.39 6.34
N VAL A 155 -7.29 -12.25 6.84
CA VAL A 155 -6.60 -10.96 6.84
C VAL A 155 -5.22 -11.04 7.48
N TYR A 156 -5.06 -11.80 8.58
CA TYR A 156 -3.77 -11.90 9.26
C TYR A 156 -2.77 -12.68 8.43
N SER A 157 -3.18 -13.82 7.86
CA SER A 157 -2.37 -14.57 6.91
C SER A 157 -1.94 -13.69 5.73
N GLY A 158 -2.86 -12.90 5.16
CA GLY A 158 -2.55 -11.95 4.10
C GLY A 158 -1.50 -10.92 4.51
N ILE A 159 -1.64 -10.30 5.69
CA ILE A 159 -0.65 -9.35 6.23
C ILE A 159 0.72 -10.01 6.38
N PHE A 160 0.79 -11.19 7.00
CA PHE A 160 2.06 -11.90 7.21
C PHE A 160 2.71 -12.30 5.89
N ARG A 161 1.94 -12.73 4.89
CA ARG A 161 2.43 -13.03 3.54
C ARG A 161 3.02 -11.79 2.87
N LEU A 162 2.34 -10.65 2.95
CA LEU A 162 2.87 -9.38 2.42
C LEU A 162 4.14 -8.92 3.13
N LEU A 163 4.20 -9.02 4.46
CA LEU A 163 5.40 -8.69 5.24
C LEU A 163 6.55 -9.66 4.93
N LEU A 164 6.26 -10.95 4.75
CA LEU A 164 7.25 -11.94 4.36
C LEU A 164 7.76 -11.68 2.95
N ALA A 165 6.90 -11.25 2.02
CA ALA A 165 7.32 -10.82 0.68
C ALA A 165 8.22 -9.58 0.75
N GLU A 166 7.82 -8.55 1.51
CA GLU A 166 8.64 -7.37 1.74
C GLU A 166 10.03 -7.73 2.30
N PHE A 167 10.10 -8.72 3.21
CA PHE A 167 11.35 -9.20 3.76
C PHE A 167 12.16 -10.01 2.73
N LYS A 168 11.51 -10.96 2.03
CA LYS A 168 12.14 -11.85 1.04
C LYS A 168 12.79 -11.10 -0.11
N PHE A 169 12.19 -9.98 -0.48
CA PHE A 169 12.57 -9.17 -1.64
C PHE A 169 13.32 -7.88 -1.28
N ALA A 170 13.69 -7.70 -0.01
CA ALA A 170 14.42 -6.53 0.45
C ALA A 170 15.76 -6.36 -0.31
N PRO A 171 16.12 -5.13 -0.72
CA PRO A 171 17.36 -4.89 -1.45
C PRO A 171 18.58 -5.24 -0.59
N SER A 172 19.64 -5.78 -1.21
CA SER A 172 20.87 -6.14 -0.48
C SER A 172 21.62 -4.91 0.03
N GLN A 173 21.96 -4.89 1.32
CA GLN A 173 22.62 -3.76 2.00
C GLN A 173 23.98 -3.37 1.40
N GLY A 174 24.62 -4.25 0.62
CA GLY A 174 25.98 -4.08 0.11
C GLY A 174 26.19 -2.90 -0.85
N ARG A 175 25.13 -2.37 -1.48
CA ARG A 175 25.22 -1.13 -2.30
C ARG A 175 24.75 0.13 -1.59
N ILE A 176 24.09 -0.01 -0.45
CA ILE A 176 23.53 1.12 0.32
C ILE A 176 24.62 1.71 1.23
N TRP A 177 25.45 0.87 1.84
CA TRP A 177 26.53 1.33 2.74
C TRP A 177 27.72 1.98 2.02
N ASN A 178 28.19 1.43 0.90
CA ASN A 178 29.42 1.90 0.24
C ASN A 178 29.30 3.24 -0.50
N ARG A 179 28.10 3.82 -0.63
CA ARG A 179 27.89 5.13 -1.28
C ARG A 179 27.37 6.22 -0.34
N GLN A 180 26.81 5.89 0.81
CA GLN A 180 26.38 6.87 1.81
C GLN A 180 27.55 7.39 2.66
N MET A 181 28.61 6.59 2.82
CA MET A 181 29.90 7.03 3.34
C MET A 181 30.82 7.17 2.13
N GLY A 182 31.34 8.36 1.83
CA GLY A 182 32.21 8.62 0.69
C GLY A 182 33.51 7.78 0.74
N GLY A 183 33.42 6.52 0.33
CA GLY A 183 34.55 5.61 0.26
C GLY A 183 35.34 5.90 -1.00
N THR A 184 36.29 6.81 -0.89
CA THR A 184 37.40 6.94 -1.84
C THR A 184 38.17 5.62 -1.80
N THR A 185 37.97 4.76 -2.79
CA THR A 185 38.91 3.65 -3.01
C THR A 185 40.13 4.27 -3.70
N VAL A 186 41.13 4.61 -2.89
CA VAL A 186 42.48 4.91 -3.38
C VAL A 186 43.10 3.55 -3.69
N LEU A 187 43.45 3.33 -4.96
CA LEU A 187 44.30 2.23 -5.40
C LEU A 187 45.75 2.49 -4.95
#